data_AF-A0A2D4P475-F1
#
_entry.id   AF-A0A2D4P475-F1
#
_cell.length_a   1.000
_cell.length_b   1.000
_cell.length_c   1.000
_cell.angle_alpha   90.00
_cell.angle_beta   90.00
_cell.angle_gamma   90.00
#
_symmetry.space_group_name_H-M   'P 1'
#
loop_
_entity.id
_entity.type
_entity.pdbx_description
1 polymer ?
#
loop_
_entity_poly.entity_id
_entity_poly.type
_entity_poly.pdbx_seq_one_letter_code
_entity_poly.pdbx_strand_id
1 'polypeptide(L)'
;KNIVQGIDLCENSVLKHIDHLNITIEQLNILIENLPGKNVGREETEQIFRMCKSTEPILKLLNLWRIKNKDQDTIKSLMFGLKHLKSYRFPKTTIQGFRKVVKFLHSLTMHKLYQELFLEMLGNQVHLVKMRRG
;
A
#
# COMPACT_ATOMS: atom_id res chain seq x y z
N LYS A 1 14.19 -2.79 19.75
CA LYS A 1 12.75 -2.54 19.47
C LYS A 1 12.21 -3.80 18.81
N ASN A 2 11.01 -4.25 19.17
CA ASN A 2 10.44 -5.48 18.60
C ASN A 2 9.93 -5.17 17.18
N ILE A 3 10.32 -5.98 16.20
CA ILE A 3 9.94 -5.79 14.80
C ILE A 3 8.42 -5.83 14.58
N VAL A 4 7.71 -6.64 15.39
CA VAL A 4 6.25 -6.71 15.40
C VAL A 4 5.65 -5.34 15.75
N GLN A 5 6.19 -4.67 16.77
CA GLN A 5 5.76 -3.31 17.12
C GLN A 5 6.04 -2.31 15.99
N GLY A 6 7.14 -2.49 15.25
CA GLY A 6 7.44 -1.67 14.08
C GLY A 6 6.41 -1.84 12.96
N ILE A 7 5.96 -3.07 12.73
CA ILE A 7 4.90 -3.41 11.77
C ILE A 7 3.56 -2.81 12.23
N ASP A 8 3.19 -2.98 13.51
CA ASP A 8 1.95 -2.43 14.06
C ASP A 8 1.92 -0.90 13.93
N LEU A 9 3.03 -0.22 14.20
CA LEU A 9 3.14 1.24 14.04
C LEU A 9 3.01 1.67 12.57
N CYS A 10 3.54 0.88 11.64
CA CYS A 10 3.37 1.10 10.21
C CYS A 10 1.90 0.99 9.81
N GLU A 11 1.25 -0.12 10.16
CA GLU A 11 -0.14 -0.38 9.83
C GLU A 11 -1.06 0.71 10.39
N ASN A 12 -0.91 1.05 11.68
CA ASN A 12 -1.66 2.12 12.31
C ASN A 12 -1.42 3.49 11.66
N SER A 13 -0.20 3.77 11.21
CA SER A 13 0.11 5.04 10.52
C SER A 13 -0.53 5.13 9.13
N VAL A 14 -0.57 4.01 8.40
CA VAL A 14 -1.28 3.92 7.12
C VAL A 14 -2.78 4.09 7.34
N LEU A 15 -3.38 3.30 8.23
CA LEU A 15 -4.81 3.34 8.55
C LEU A 15 -5.24 4.73 9.01
N LYS A 16 -4.47 5.41 9.88
CA LYS A 16 -4.76 6.79 10.31
C LYS A 16 -4.99 7.76 9.13
N HIS A 17 -4.36 7.52 7.99
CA HIS A 17 -4.47 8.38 6.82
C HIS A 17 -5.58 7.98 5.85
N ILE A 18 -6.09 6.75 5.92
CA ILE A 18 -7.06 6.25 4.95
C ILE A 18 -8.35 5.73 5.56
N ASP A 19 -8.40 5.40 6.85
CA ASP A 19 -9.52 4.71 7.50
C ASP A 19 -10.82 5.56 7.52
N HIS A 20 -10.67 6.88 7.49
CA HIS A 20 -11.78 7.83 7.42
C HIS A 20 -12.23 8.13 5.96
N LEU A 21 -11.62 7.48 4.97
CA LEU A 21 -11.95 7.71 3.56
C LEU A 21 -13.14 6.84 3.16
N ASN A 22 -14.34 7.43 3.18
CA ASN A 22 -15.53 6.83 2.60
C ASN A 22 -15.47 6.90 1.06
N ILE A 23 -14.74 5.97 0.45
CA ILE A 23 -14.64 5.85 -1.01
C ILE A 23 -15.84 5.06 -1.56
N THR A 24 -16.46 5.56 -2.63
CA THR A 24 -17.47 4.79 -3.36
C THR A 24 -16.80 3.82 -4.34
N ILE A 25 -17.53 2.79 -4.78
CA ILE A 25 -17.03 1.86 -5.80
C ILE A 25 -16.65 2.58 -7.10
N GLU A 26 -17.40 3.62 -7.48
CA GLU A 26 -17.11 4.43 -8.66
C GLU A 26 -15.80 5.21 -8.50
N GLN A 27 -15.59 5.82 -7.33
CA GLN A 27 -14.32 6.48 -7.03
C GLN A 27 -13.17 5.48 -7.00
N LEU A 28 -13.39 4.25 -6.52
CA LEU A 28 -12.38 3.21 -6.52
C LEU A 28 -12.02 2.76 -7.94
N ASN A 29 -13.01 2.61 -8.82
CA ASN A 29 -12.80 2.37 -10.25
C ASN A 29 -11.98 3.50 -10.88
N ILE A 30 -12.37 4.76 -10.65
CA ILE A 30 -11.63 5.93 -11.15
C ILE A 30 -10.19 5.93 -10.64
N LEU A 31 -9.96 5.61 -9.36
CA LEU A 31 -8.62 5.52 -8.78
C LEU A 31 -7.77 4.52 -9.56
N ILE A 32 -8.26 3.29 -9.69
CA ILE A 32 -7.54 2.16 -10.27
C ILE A 32 -7.31 2.32 -11.77
N GLU A 33 -8.28 2.85 -12.51
CA GLU A 33 -8.16 3.12 -13.95
C GLU A 33 -7.16 4.23 -14.29
N ASN A 34 -6.90 5.14 -13.35
CA ASN A 34 -5.98 6.25 -13.54
C ASN A 34 -4.58 6.00 -12.94
N LEU A 35 -4.34 4.80 -12.38
CA LEU A 35 -2.98 4.39 -12.06
C LEU A 35 -2.24 3.97 -13.33
N PRO A 36 -0.96 4.31 -13.48
CA PRO A 36 -0.19 3.91 -14.64
C PRO A 36 0.04 2.39 -14.68
N GLY A 37 0.30 1.85 -15.88
CA GLY A 37 0.62 0.43 -16.06
C GLY A 37 -0.61 -0.46 -16.29
N LYS A 38 -0.49 -1.71 -15.85
CA LYS A 38 -1.53 -2.74 -15.98
C LYS A 38 -2.66 -2.45 -14.98
N ASN A 39 -3.85 -2.31 -15.52
CA ASN A 39 -5.06 -2.04 -14.76
C ASN A 39 -5.52 -3.29 -13.96
N VAL A 40 -6.19 -3.06 -12.84
CA VAL A 40 -6.97 -4.10 -12.14
C VAL A 40 -8.37 -4.09 -12.76
N GLY A 41 -8.89 -5.27 -13.13
CA GLY A 41 -10.17 -5.34 -13.84
C GLY A 41 -11.31 -4.76 -13.00
N ARG A 42 -12.34 -4.19 -13.65
CA ARG A 42 -13.55 -3.72 -12.95
C ARG A 42 -14.23 -4.85 -12.17
N GLU A 43 -14.30 -6.05 -12.75
CA GLU A 43 -14.85 -7.23 -12.07
C GLU A 43 -14.09 -7.59 -10.79
N GLU A 44 -12.74 -7.65 -10.84
CA GLU A 44 -11.89 -7.86 -9.66
C GLU A 44 -12.09 -6.73 -8.63
N THR A 45 -12.25 -5.50 -9.10
CA THR A 45 -12.49 -4.31 -8.27
C THR A 45 -13.82 -4.41 -7.53
N GLU A 46 -14.89 -4.80 -8.22
CA GLU A 46 -16.20 -5.01 -7.65
C GLU A 46 -16.23 -6.17 -6.65
N GLN A 47 -15.56 -7.28 -6.99
CA GLN A 47 -15.45 -8.43 -6.10
C GLN A 47 -14.74 -8.04 -4.80
N ILE A 48 -13.60 -7.35 -4.89
CA ILE A 48 -12.86 -6.89 -3.71
C ILE A 48 -13.69 -5.90 -2.89
N PHE A 49 -14.39 -4.97 -3.55
CA PHE A 49 -15.25 -4.00 -2.86
C PHE A 49 -16.39 -4.68 -2.07
N ARG A 50 -16.96 -5.79 -2.59
CA ARG A 50 -18.01 -6.54 -1.89
C ARG A 50 -17.48 -7.41 -0.75
N MET A 51 -16.27 -7.94 -0.87
CA MET A 51 -15.70 -8.89 0.11
C MET A 51 -15.04 -8.21 1.31
N CYS A 52 -14.54 -6.99 1.13
CA CYS A 52 -13.76 -6.27 2.13
C CYS A 52 -14.62 -5.28 2.93
N LYS A 53 -14.26 -5.05 4.20
CA LYS A 53 -14.96 -4.08 5.06
C LYS A 53 -14.18 -2.76 5.14
N SER A 54 -14.91 -1.65 5.29
CA SER A 54 -14.32 -0.32 5.51
C SER A 54 -13.28 0.05 4.43
N THR A 55 -12.02 0.23 4.82
CA THR A 55 -10.93 0.75 3.99
C THR A 55 -9.99 -0.32 3.45
N GLU A 56 -10.25 -1.58 3.81
CA GLU A 56 -9.60 -2.76 3.24
C GLU A 56 -9.70 -2.85 1.70
N PRO A 57 -10.82 -2.49 1.03
CA PRO A 57 -10.89 -2.58 -0.43
C PRO A 57 -9.80 -1.76 -1.12
N ILE A 58 -9.50 -0.57 -0.59
CA ILE A 58 -8.47 0.33 -1.11
C ILE A 58 -7.10 -0.34 -1.03
N LEU A 59 -6.73 -0.81 0.16
CA LEU A 59 -5.43 -1.43 0.40
C LEU A 59 -5.26 -2.71 -0.44
N LYS A 60 -6.31 -3.52 -0.52
CA LYS A 60 -6.31 -4.77 -1.29
C LYS A 60 -6.09 -4.50 -2.78
N LEU A 61 -6.77 -3.51 -3.35
CA LEU A 61 -6.62 -3.17 -4.77
C LEU A 61 -5.28 -2.52 -5.08
N LEU A 62 -4.79 -1.62 -4.22
CA LEU A 62 -3.45 -1.05 -4.39
C LEU A 62 -2.37 -2.14 -4.32
N ASN A 63 -2.53 -3.13 -3.44
CA ASN A 63 -1.64 -4.27 -3.38
C ASN A 63 -1.72 -5.13 -4.66
N LEU A 64 -2.92 -5.39 -5.17
CA LEU A 64 -3.12 -6.14 -6.41
C LEU A 64 -2.51 -5.42 -7.62
N TRP A 65 -2.75 -4.12 -7.75
CA TRP A 65 -2.14 -3.28 -8.77
C TRP A 65 -0.60 -3.31 -8.66
N ARG A 66 -0.04 -3.21 -7.45
CA ARG A 66 1.41 -3.32 -7.22
C ARG A 66 1.97 -4.66 -7.71
N ILE A 67 1.30 -5.77 -7.42
CA ILE A 67 1.73 -7.11 -7.86
C ILE A 67 1.70 -7.21 -9.40
N LYS A 68 0.67 -6.66 -10.04
CA LYS A 68 0.56 -6.62 -11.51
C LYS A 68 1.63 -5.75 -12.17
N ASN A 69 2.18 -4.77 -11.44
CA ASN A 69 3.15 -3.77 -11.92
C ASN A 69 4.49 -3.82 -11.15
N LYS A 70 4.97 -5.03 -10.83
CA LYS A 70 6.19 -5.27 -10.02
C LYS A 70 7.46 -4.62 -10.57
N ASP A 71 7.49 -4.34 -11.87
CA ASP A 71 8.57 -3.69 -12.61
C ASP A 71 8.56 -2.15 -12.49
N GLN A 72 7.50 -1.58 -11.91
CA GLN A 72 7.39 -0.13 -11.70
C GLN A 72 7.80 0.31 -10.30
N ASP A 73 8.34 1.52 -10.24
CA ASP A 73 8.50 2.24 -8.98
C ASP A 73 7.11 2.60 -8.43
N THR A 74 6.62 1.76 -7.52
CA THR A 74 5.28 1.84 -6.92
C THR A 74 4.97 3.25 -6.42
N ILE A 75 5.94 3.92 -5.80
CA ILE A 75 5.68 5.21 -5.16
C ILE A 75 5.60 6.32 -6.21
N LYS A 76 6.52 6.35 -7.18
CA LYS A 76 6.44 7.31 -8.29
C LYS A 76 5.13 7.14 -9.08
N SER A 77 4.75 5.89 -9.36
CA SER A 77 3.52 5.57 -10.07
C SER A 77 2.26 6.01 -9.30
N LEU A 78 2.20 5.77 -7.98
CA LEU A 78 1.11 6.27 -7.13
C LEU A 78 1.06 7.80 -7.10
N MET A 79 2.20 8.47 -6.96
CA MET A 79 2.26 9.94 -6.99
C MET A 79 1.76 10.51 -8.31
N PHE A 80 2.14 9.87 -9.42
CA PHE A 80 1.68 10.23 -10.76
C PHE A 80 0.16 10.08 -10.87
N GLY A 81 -0.40 8.91 -10.56
CA GLY A 81 -1.85 8.68 -10.60
C GLY A 81 -2.63 9.68 -9.73
N LEU A 82 -2.18 9.92 -8.49
CA LEU A 82 -2.79 10.89 -7.57
C LEU A 82 -2.72 12.35 -8.07
N LYS A 83 -1.78 12.69 -8.96
CA LYS A 83 -1.73 14.00 -9.63
C LYS A 83 -2.84 14.10 -10.68
N HIS A 84 -3.07 13.04 -11.44
CA HIS A 84 -4.09 12.97 -12.49
C HIS A 84 -5.52 12.94 -11.93
N LEU A 85 -5.75 12.34 -10.76
CA LEU A 85 -7.07 12.32 -10.11
C LEU A 85 -7.65 13.70 -9.79
N LYS A 86 -6.80 14.74 -9.69
CA LYS A 86 -7.28 16.12 -9.53
C LYS A 86 -8.19 16.56 -10.68
N SER A 87 -7.98 16.03 -11.88
CA SER A 87 -8.73 16.37 -13.08
C SER A 87 -10.13 15.73 -13.11
N TYR A 88 -10.38 14.68 -12.31
CA TYR A 88 -11.61 13.89 -12.34
C TYR A 88 -12.60 14.23 -11.20
N ARG A 89 -12.55 15.46 -10.66
CA ARG A 89 -13.36 15.90 -9.51
C ARG A 89 -13.28 14.96 -8.30
N PHE A 90 -12.18 14.23 -8.18
CA PHE A 90 -11.99 13.25 -7.12
C PHE A 90 -11.90 13.97 -5.76
N PRO A 91 -12.43 13.39 -4.66
CA PRO A 91 -12.43 14.05 -3.37
C PRO A 91 -11.02 14.45 -2.93
N LYS A 92 -10.86 15.76 -2.62
CA LYS A 92 -9.58 16.33 -2.21
C LYS A 92 -9.04 15.68 -0.93
N THR A 93 -9.93 15.33 0.00
CA THR A 93 -9.62 14.63 1.26
C THR A 93 -8.99 13.26 0.99
N THR A 94 -9.58 12.49 0.08
CA THR A 94 -9.08 11.17 -0.34
C THR A 94 -7.71 11.27 -1.00
N ILE A 95 -7.51 12.22 -1.93
CA ILE A 95 -6.18 12.48 -2.52
C ILE A 95 -5.16 12.86 -1.43
N GLN A 96 -5.56 13.67 -0.45
CA GLN A 96 -4.66 14.07 0.64
C GLN A 96 -4.31 12.89 1.56
N GLY A 97 -5.27 12.01 1.88
CA GLY A 97 -5.02 10.79 2.63
C GLY A 97 -3.97 9.91 1.95
N PHE A 98 -4.17 9.62 0.67
CA PHE A 98 -3.19 8.87 -0.13
C PHE A 98 -1.81 9.54 -0.20
N ARG A 99 -1.75 10.88 -0.36
CA ARG A 99 -0.47 11.60 -0.32
C ARG A 99 0.23 11.48 1.03
N LYS A 100 -0.50 11.47 2.14
CA LYS A 100 0.08 11.28 3.48
C LYS A 100 0.65 9.87 3.63
N VAL A 101 -0.07 8.85 3.14
CA VAL A 101 0.46 7.47 3.09
C VAL A 101 1.75 7.41 2.28
N VAL A 102 1.76 7.96 1.06
CA VAL A 102 2.96 7.95 0.21
C VAL A 102 4.15 8.66 0.90
N LYS A 103 3.91 9.82 1.52
CA LYS A 103 4.94 10.52 2.30
C LYS A 103 5.43 9.70 3.49
N PHE A 104 4.53 9.02 4.19
CA PHE A 104 4.88 8.14 5.30
C PHE A 104 5.75 6.97 4.84
N LEU A 105 5.41 6.34 3.72
CA LEU A 105 6.21 5.26 3.11
C LEU A 105 7.63 5.71 2.71
N HIS A 106 7.81 6.99 2.38
CA HIS A 106 9.13 7.60 2.12
C HIS A 106 9.88 8.06 3.38
N SER A 107 9.28 7.97 4.56
CA SER A 107 9.89 8.49 5.77
C SER A 107 11.11 7.68 6.21
N LEU A 108 12.01 8.32 6.96
CA LEU A 108 13.15 7.65 7.59
C LEU A 108 12.70 6.51 8.53
N THR A 109 11.54 6.65 9.17
CA THR A 109 10.96 5.61 10.03
C THR A 109 10.69 4.32 9.24
N MET A 110 10.16 4.45 8.02
CA MET A 110 9.91 3.29 7.16
C MET A 110 11.20 2.67 6.65
N HIS A 111 12.21 3.48 6.31
CA HIS A 111 13.52 2.97 5.92
C HIS A 111 14.15 2.14 7.05
N LYS A 112 14.06 2.62 8.30
CA LYS A 112 14.53 1.87 9.47
C LYS A 112 13.77 0.56 9.66
N LEU A 113 12.44 0.56 9.50
CA LEU A 113 11.64 -0.66 9.58
C LEU A 113 12.05 -1.69 8.52
N TYR A 114 12.29 -1.26 7.28
CA TYR A 114 12.76 -2.15 6.23
C TYR A 114 14.16 -2.71 6.52
N GLN A 115 15.06 -1.91 7.08
CA GLN A 115 16.37 -2.39 7.52
C GLN A 115 16.26 -3.43 8.64
N GLU A 116 15.42 -3.18 9.65
CA GLU A 116 15.16 -4.13 10.73
C GLU A 116 14.57 -5.46 10.19
N LEU A 117 13.61 -5.39 9.26
CA LEU A 117 13.05 -6.57 8.57
C LEU A 117 14.10 -7.36 7.80
N PHE A 118 14.97 -6.66 7.07
CA PHE A 118 16.04 -7.31 6.33
C PHE A 118 17.04 -8.02 7.25
N LEU A 119 17.43 -7.39 8.35
CA LEU A 119 18.35 -7.98 9.33
C LEU A 119 17.73 -9.19 10.04
N GLU A 120 16.45 -9.13 10.40
CA GLU A 120 15.72 -10.24 11.01
C GLU A 120 15.63 -11.44 10.05
N MET A 121 15.32 -11.21 8.77
CA MET A 121 15.31 -12.26 7.76
C MET A 121 16.68 -12.93 7.62
N LEU A 122 17.77 -12.16 7.60
CA LEU A 122 19.13 -12.71 7.54
C LEU A 122 19.51 -13.47 8.81
N GLY A 123 19.16 -12.95 9.99
CA GLY A 123 19.41 -13.62 11.27
C GLY A 123 18.73 -14.99 11.35
N ASN A 124 17.48 -15.07 10.89
CA ASN A 124 16.72 -16.32 10.81
C ASN A 124 17.33 -17.32 9.79
N GLN A 125 17.85 -16.84 8.65
CA GLN A 125 18.58 -17.69 7.70
C GLN A 125 19.87 -18.27 8.31
N VAL A 126 20.65 -17.47 9.06
CA VAL A 126 21.87 -17.94 9.73
C VAL A 126 21.57 -19.01 10.78
N HIS A 127 20.47 -18.87 11.53
CA HIS A 127 20.01 -19.88 12.48
C HIS A 127 19.59 -21.19 11.79
N LEU A 128 18.87 -21.11 10.67
CA LEU A 128 18.46 -22.28 9.87
C LEU A 128 19.66 -23.03 9.26
N VAL A 129 20.69 -22.29 8.81
CA VAL A 129 21.93 -22.90 8.28
C VAL A 129 22.75 -23.57 9.39
N LYS A 130 22.79 -22.99 10.60
CA LYS A 130 23.45 -23.61 11.76
C LYS A 130 22.75 -24.89 12.21
N MET A 131 21.42 -24.93 12.22
CA MET A 131 20.66 -26.14 12.58
C MET A 131 20.77 -27.27 11.55
N ARG A 132 21.06 -26.99 10.28
CA ARG A 132 21.29 -28.02 9.25
C ARG A 132 22.71 -28.61 9.24
N ARG A 133 23.64 -28.01 9.97
CA ARG A 133 25.05 -28.44 10.07
C ARG A 133 25.38 -29.10 11.42
N GLY A 134 24.37 -29.31 12.27
CA GLY A 134 24.47 -30.03 13.54
C GLY A 134 23.94 -31.45 13.40
#